data_AF-K4CKD1-F1
#
_entry.id   AF-K4CKD1-F1
#
_cell.length_a   1.000
_cell.length_b   1.000
_cell.length_c   1.000
_cell.angle_alpha   90.00
_cell.angle_beta   90.00
_cell.angle_gamma   90.00
#
_symmetry.space_group_name_H-M   'P 1'
#
loop_
_entity.id
_entity.type
_entity.pdbx_description
1 polymer ?
#
loop_
_entity_poly.entity_id
_entity_poly.type
_entity_poly.pdbx_seq_one_letter_code
_entity_poly.pdbx_strand_id
1 'polypeptide(L)'
;MATIQILIGTACLQKDLWELEVQVIVQESLADIISSKVAKVKVLGDLEIIPFVKYSGINMTIGGMVETRLAMGFTGHLAAGLGCFK
;
A
#
# COMPACT_ATOMS: atom_id res chain seq x y z
N MET A 1 -6.97 20.19 -1.56
CA MET A 1 -6.66 19.35 -0.38
C MET A 1 -5.54 18.42 -0.78
N ALA A 2 -4.32 18.71 -0.32
CA ALA A 2 -3.14 17.93 -0.67
C ALA A 2 -3.17 16.64 0.15
N THR A 3 -3.60 15.54 -0.47
CA THR A 3 -3.43 14.21 0.11
C THR A 3 -1.94 14.01 0.35
N ILE A 4 -1.52 13.94 1.61
CA ILE A 4 -0.15 13.59 1.99
C ILE A 4 0.02 12.14 1.57
N GLN A 5 0.36 11.91 0.30
CA GLN A 5 0.92 10.65 -0.14
C GLN A 5 2.27 10.54 0.56
N ILE A 6 2.30 9.97 1.77
CA ILE A 6 3.56 9.47 2.31
C ILE A 6 3.95 8.37 1.34
N LEU A 7 4.85 8.74 0.44
CA LEU A 7 5.39 7.91 -0.61
C LEU A 7 6.46 7.05 0.06
N ILE A 8 6.00 6.13 0.91
CA ILE A 8 6.89 5.22 1.63
C ILE A 8 7.66 4.41 0.57
N GLY A 9 8.98 4.35 0.73
CA GLY A 9 9.89 3.74 -0.24
C GLY A 9 10.52 4.74 -1.22
N THR A 10 11.38 5.64 -0.73
CA THR A 10 12.45 6.25 -1.55
C THR A 10 13.67 5.34 -1.71
N ALA A 11 13.66 4.10 -1.22
CA ALA A 11 14.75 3.16 -1.45
C ALA A 11 14.24 1.82 -1.97
N CYS A 12 14.63 1.49 -3.19
CA CYS A 12 14.49 0.21 -3.87
C CYS A 12 15.23 -0.96 -3.15
N LEU A 13 15.58 -0.82 -1.86
CA LEU A 13 16.65 -1.60 -1.19
C LEU A 13 16.35 -2.17 0.21
N GLN A 14 15.20 -1.92 0.84
CA GLN A 14 14.83 -2.63 2.08
C GLN A 14 13.48 -3.33 1.94
N LYS A 15 13.51 -4.65 1.69
CA LYS A 15 12.31 -5.49 1.63
C LYS A 15 11.65 -5.73 2.99
N ASP A 16 12.31 -5.36 4.08
CA ASP A 16 12.01 -5.90 5.41
C ASP A 16 11.41 -4.86 6.38
N LEU A 17 11.19 -3.61 5.94
CA LEU A 17 10.69 -2.53 6.82
C LEU A 17 9.27 -2.04 6.53
N TRP A 18 8.62 -2.50 5.46
CA TRP A 18 7.29 -2.03 5.06
C TRP A 18 6.23 -2.20 6.16
N GLU A 19 6.25 -3.34 6.86
CA GLU A 19 5.34 -3.59 7.97
C GLU A 19 5.54 -2.61 9.13
N LEU A 20 6.79 -2.36 9.51
CA LEU A 20 7.14 -1.42 10.57
C LEU A 20 6.76 0.02 10.19
N GLU A 21 7.00 0.43 8.95
CA GLU A 21 6.62 1.75 8.46
C GLU A 21 5.11 1.96 8.49
N VAL A 22 4.33 0.98 8.03
CA VAL A 22 2.87 1.05 8.08
C VAL A 22 2.38 1.07 9.53
N GLN A 23 2.96 0.26 10.42
CA GLN A 23 2.61 0.29 11.84
C GLN A 23 2.86 1.67 12.47
N VAL A 24 4.02 2.29 12.21
CA VAL A 24 4.33 3.63 12.72
C VAL A 24 3.34 4.67 12.19
N ILE A 25 3.02 4.65 10.90
CA ILE A 25 2.07 5.60 10.30
C ILE A 25 0.68 5.45 10.90
N VAL A 26 0.24 4.21 11.13
CA VAL A 26 -1.04 3.91 11.76
C VAL A 26 -1.07 4.36 13.21
N GLN A 27 -0.01 4.08 13.98
CA GLN A 27 0.07 4.43 15.41
C GLN A 27 0.19 5.95 15.62
N GLU A 28 1.03 6.61 14.84
CA GLU A 28 1.28 8.05 14.93
C GLU A 28 0.30 8.89 14.09
N SER A 29 -0.66 8.25 13.42
CA SER A 29 -1.67 8.89 12.55
C SER A 29 -1.07 9.87 11.52
N LEU A 30 0.05 9.46 10.89
CA LEU A 30 0.82 10.34 10.00
C LEU A 30 0.15 10.57 8.63
N ALA A 31 -0.80 9.72 8.24
CA ALA A 31 -1.52 9.83 6.99
C ALA A 31 -2.95 9.26 7.09
N ASP A 32 -3.89 9.90 6.41
CA ASP A 32 -5.28 9.44 6.30
C ASP A 32 -5.46 8.30 5.29
N ILE A 33 -4.52 8.18 4.34
CA ILE A 33 -4.55 7.21 3.23
C ILE A 33 -3.14 6.65 3.02
N ILE A 34 -3.02 5.32 3.01
CA ILE A 34 -1.78 4.61 2.70
C ILE A 34 -1.84 4.13 1.25
N SER A 35 -0.82 4.42 0.45
CA SER A 35 -0.73 3.90 -0.93
C SER A 35 0.24 2.72 -1.00
N SER A 36 -0.26 1.55 -1.40
CA SER A 36 0.60 0.46 -1.84
C SER A 36 0.89 0.59 -3.34
N LYS A 37 2.13 0.29 -3.73
CA LYS A 37 2.55 0.20 -5.13
C LYS A 37 3.12 -1.18 -5.39
N VAL A 38 2.47 -1.97 -6.25
CA VAL A 38 2.86 -3.37 -6.54
C VAL A 38 4.26 -3.49 -7.16
N ALA A 39 4.74 -2.46 -7.87
CA ALA A 39 6.15 -2.44 -8.33
C ALA A 39 7.17 -2.17 -7.21
N LYS A 40 6.77 -1.57 -6.09
CA LYS A 40 7.66 -1.27 -4.96
C LYS A 40 7.60 -2.34 -3.88
N VAL A 41 6.39 -2.79 -3.58
CA VAL A 41 6.10 -3.79 -2.56
C VAL A 41 5.76 -5.08 -3.28
N LYS A 42 6.40 -6.18 -2.91
CA LYS A 42 5.99 -7.48 -3.44
C LYS A 42 4.55 -7.74 -3.01
N VAL A 43 3.76 -8.35 -3.90
CA VAL A 43 2.36 -8.76 -3.67
C VAL A 43 2.13 -9.40 -2.29
N LEU A 44 3.05 -10.23 -1.82
CA LEU A 44 2.95 -10.90 -0.53
C LEU A 44 2.99 -9.92 0.66
N GLY A 45 3.86 -8.91 0.61
CA GLY A 45 3.96 -7.91 1.68
C GLY A 45 2.69 -7.06 1.75
N ASP A 46 2.06 -6.77 0.61
CA ASP A 46 0.75 -6.11 0.61
C ASP A 46 -0.33 -6.99 1.24
N LEU A 47 -0.38 -8.26 0.87
CA LEU A 47 -1.36 -9.21 1.42
C LEU A 47 -1.26 -9.37 2.94
N GLU A 48 -0.05 -9.31 3.50
CA GLU A 48 0.19 -9.43 4.94
C GLU A 48 -0.32 -8.20 5.73
N ILE A 49 -0.24 -7.00 5.14
CA ILE A 49 -0.55 -5.73 5.82
C ILE A 49 -1.97 -5.25 5.59
N ILE A 50 -2.61 -5.65 4.50
CA ILE A 50 -4.00 -5.28 4.19
C ILE A 50 -4.96 -5.57 5.36
N PRO A 51 -4.90 -6.73 6.06
CA PRO A 51 -5.71 -6.98 7.25
C PRO A 51 -5.43 -5.96 8.36
N PHE A 52 -4.16 -5.66 8.63
CA PHE A 52 -3.76 -4.71 9.67
C PHE A 52 -4.33 -3.31 9.40
N VAL A 53 -4.18 -2.80 8.18
CA VAL A 53 -4.71 -1.50 7.77
C VAL A 53 -6.24 -1.49 7.80
N LYS A 54 -6.89 -2.60 7.41
CA LYS A 54 -8.35 -2.73 7.50
C LYS A 54 -8.85 -2.64 8.94
N TYR A 55 -8.16 -3.25 9.89
CA TYR A 55 -8.52 -3.18 11.32
C TYR A 55 -8.20 -1.83 11.96
N SER A 56 -7.21 -1.09 11.46
CA SER A 56 -6.87 0.24 11.99
C SER A 56 -7.83 1.34 11.54
N GLY A 57 -8.71 1.07 10.57
CA GLY A 57 -9.70 2.02 10.07
C GLY A 57 -9.15 3.09 9.12
N ILE A 58 -7.88 2.98 8.73
CA ILE A 58 -7.24 3.83 7.73
C ILE A 58 -7.56 3.31 6.33
N ASN A 59 -7.75 4.22 5.37
CA ASN A 59 -8.02 3.82 4.00
C ASN A 59 -6.72 3.47 3.27
N MET A 60 -6.78 2.47 2.40
CA MET A 60 -5.65 2.09 1.56
C MET A 60 -5.99 2.36 0.09
N THR A 61 -5.01 2.77 -0.70
CA THR A 61 -5.11 2.83 -2.16
C THR A 61 -4.09 1.87 -2.76
N ILE A 62 -4.46 1.24 -3.88
CA ILE A 62 -3.51 0.47 -4.67
C ILE A 62 -3.18 1.24 -5.94
N GLY A 63 -1.89 1.43 -6.18
CA GLY A 63 -1.38 2.10 -7.36
C GLY A 63 -0.30 1.29 -8.04
N GLY A 64 0.08 1.73 -9.23
CA GLY A 64 1.25 1.22 -9.93
C GLY A 64 2.19 2.38 -10.28
N MET A 65 3.41 2.02 -10.66
CA MET A 65 4.26 2.95 -11.42
C MET A 65 3.84 2.94 -12.91
N VAL A 66 4.72 3.37 -13.82
CA VAL A 66 4.56 3.09 -15.25
C VAL A 66 4.74 1.58 -15.47
N GLU A 67 3.65 0.85 -15.30
CA GLU A 67 3.60 -0.60 -15.30
C GLU A 67 2.95 -1.13 -16.59
N THR A 68 3.18 -2.42 -16.86
CA THR A 68 2.55 -3.09 -17.99
C THR A 68 1.05 -3.25 -17.77
N ARG A 69 0.29 -3.43 -18.86
CA ARG A 69 -1.15 -3.74 -18.78
C ARG A 69 -1.43 -5.02 -17.98
N LEU A 70 -0.49 -5.97 -17.95
CA LEU A 70 -0.61 -7.20 -17.18
C LEU A 70 -0.52 -6.91 -15.67
N ALA A 71 0.48 -6.13 -15.26
CA ALA A 71 0.63 -5.74 -13.86
C ALA A 71 -0.55 -4.88 -13.39
N MET A 72 -0.96 -3.87 -14.17
CA MET A 72 -2.14 -3.05 -13.85
C MET A 72 -3.43 -3.88 -13.81
N GLY A 73 -3.60 -4.86 -14.72
CA GLY A 73 -4.73 -5.77 -14.71
C GLY A 73 -4.76 -6.66 -13.47
N PHE A 74 -3.61 -7.19 -13.06
CA PHE A 74 -3.45 -7.94 -11.82
C PHE A 74 -3.82 -7.10 -10.59
N THR A 75 -3.27 -5.88 -10.50
CA THR A 75 -3.54 -4.92 -9.42
C THR A 75 -5.03 -4.59 -9.31
N GLY A 76 -5.72 -4.42 -10.45
CA GLY A 76 -7.17 -4.21 -10.47
C GLY A 76 -7.96 -5.39 -9.91
N HIS A 77 -7.60 -6.62 -10.27
CA HIS A 77 -8.25 -7.83 -9.71
C HIS A 77 -7.93 -8.01 -8.23
N LEU A 78 -6.70 -7.72 -7.82
CA LEU A 78 -6.27 -7.77 -6.42
C LEU A 78 -7.11 -6.79 -5.57
N ALA A 79 -7.28 -5.55 -6.04
CA ALA A 79 -8.11 -4.57 -5.35
C ALA A 79 -9.58 -5.01 -5.26
N ALA A 80 -10.15 -5.48 -6.37
CA ALA A 80 -11.53 -5.94 -6.42
C ALA A 80 -11.78 -7.15 -5.49
N GLY A 81 -10.82 -8.08 -5.41
CA GLY A 81 -10.93 -9.28 -4.58
C GLY A 81 -10.77 -9.01 -3.08
N LEU A 82 -9.93 -8.06 -2.69
CA LEU A 82 -9.63 -7.80 -1.27
C LEU A 82 -10.57 -6.77 -0.63
N GLY A 83 -11.17 -5.86 -1.42
CA GLY A 83 -12.20 -4.93 -0.93
C GLY A 83 -11.75 -3.94 0.14
N CYS A 84 -10.43 -3.71 0.27
CA CYS A 84 -9.82 -2.83 1.28
C CYS A 84 -9.39 -1.47 0.71
N PHE A 85 -9.62 -1.25 -0.59
CA PHE A 85 -9.17 -0.06 -1.29
C PHE A 85 -10.33 0.90 -1.56
N LYS A 86 -10.13 2.20 -1.27
CA LYS A 86 -11.12 3.27 -1.48
C LYS A 86 -10.49 4.48 -2.14
#